data_AF-A0A918PSM1-F1
#
_entry.id   AF-A0A918PSM1-F1
#
_cell.length_a   1.000
_cell.length_b   1.000
_cell.length_c   1.000
_cell.angle_alpha   90.00
_cell.angle_beta   90.00
_cell.angle_gamma   90.00
#
_symmetry.space_group_name_H-M   'P 1'
#
loop_
_entity.id
_entity.type
_entity.pdbx_description
1 polymer ?
#
loop_
_entity_poly.entity_id
_entity_poly.type
_entity_poly.pdbx_seq_one_letter_code
_entity_poly.pdbx_strand_id
1 'polypeptide(L)'
;MKDQRPENPSEQIQMIRSMVEATKYNLYKDRFLYFMWGYMTLACAGLHYILGYILRVEHPYMVWGAMGIAGLVHVLYLRKRKNEARVRTYMDRVMAGIWGGLSLSIFAVLLGSPQLAWTAMYPFMMILYGVACYASGTALGFRVLLFGGLGSILCGVIAFYQPFQHQLLLLMLAVLFSYIIPAHSMAPAANKGGKTPALHS
;
A
#
# COMPACT_ATOMS: atom_id res chain seq x y z
N MET A 1 34.55 -10.31 -5.93
CA MET A 1 33.66 -9.15 -5.75
C MET A 1 34.33 -8.22 -4.75
N LYS A 2 34.86 -7.06 -5.17
CA LYS A 2 35.41 -6.07 -4.24
C LYS A 2 34.26 -5.50 -3.42
N ASP A 3 34.42 -5.46 -2.10
CA ASP A 3 33.51 -4.82 -1.16
C ASP A 3 33.47 -3.32 -1.50
N GLN A 4 32.45 -2.89 -2.24
CA GLN A 4 32.19 -1.48 -2.55
C GLN A 4 31.46 -0.81 -1.37
N ARG A 5 31.94 -1.00 -0.14
CA ARG A 5 31.48 -0.18 0.97
C ARG A 5 32.22 1.17 0.87
N PRO A 6 31.51 2.29 0.66
CA PRO A 6 32.16 3.59 0.53
C PRO A 6 32.92 3.91 1.83
N GLU A 7 34.20 4.27 1.73
CA GLU A 7 35.05 4.48 2.91
C GLU A 7 34.76 5.82 3.61
N ASN A 8 34.20 6.79 2.88
CA ASN A 8 33.85 8.10 3.42
C ASN A 8 32.37 8.15 3.85
N PRO A 9 32.05 8.67 5.06
CA PRO A 9 30.67 8.90 5.51
C PRO A 9 29.80 9.66 4.49
N SER A 10 30.39 10.59 3.75
CA SER A 10 29.69 11.39 2.74
C SER A 10 29.21 10.54 1.56
N GLU A 11 30.03 9.59 1.10
CA GLU A 11 29.68 8.67 0.02
C GLU A 11 28.65 7.62 0.48
N GLN A 12 28.72 7.17 1.73
CA GLN A 12 27.70 6.29 2.31
C GLN A 12 26.33 6.98 2.35
N ILE A 13 26.28 8.24 2.78
CA ILE A 13 25.04 9.04 2.78
C ILE A 13 24.51 9.23 1.35
N GLN A 14 25.38 9.53 0.38
CA GLN A 14 24.98 9.66 -1.02
C GLN A 14 24.44 8.34 -1.61
N MET A 15 25.07 7.21 -1.28
CA MET A 15 24.61 5.88 -1.67
C MET A 15 23.23 5.55 -1.07
N ILE A 16 23.00 5.86 0.22
CA ILE A 16 21.68 5.68 0.85
C ILE A 16 20.63 6.54 0.14
N ARG A 17 20.96 7.82 -0.14
CA ARG A 17 20.05 8.73 -0.85
C ARG A 17 19.69 8.20 -2.24
N SER A 18 20.67 7.70 -3.01
CA SER A 18 20.40 7.15 -4.35
C SER A 18 19.55 5.88 -4.29
N MET A 19 19.70 5.03 -3.27
CA MET A 19 18.82 3.89 -3.04
C MET A 19 17.39 4.31 -2.68
N VAL A 20 17.23 5.29 -1.78
CA VAL A 20 15.91 5.83 -1.42
C VAL A 20 15.22 6.41 -2.65
N GLU A 21 15.94 7.19 -3.47
CA GLU A 21 15.37 7.83 -4.66
C GLU A 21 15.02 6.82 -5.75
N ALA A 22 15.85 5.79 -5.95
CA ALA A 22 15.54 4.68 -6.84
C ALA A 22 14.27 3.93 -6.42
N THR A 23 14.05 3.69 -5.11
CA THR A 23 12.82 3.03 -4.65
C THR A 23 11.60 3.94 -4.72
N LYS A 24 11.72 5.24 -4.45
CA LYS A 24 10.62 6.19 -4.73
C LYS A 24 10.21 6.17 -6.20
N TYR A 25 11.19 6.15 -7.10
CA TYR A 25 10.94 6.01 -8.54
C TYR A 25 10.26 4.68 -8.87
N ASN A 26 10.63 3.59 -8.18
CA ASN A 26 9.96 2.28 -8.35
C ASN A 26 8.51 2.32 -7.92
N LEU A 27 8.23 2.92 -6.77
CA LEU A 27 6.88 3.12 -6.26
C LEU A 27 6.04 3.97 -7.19
N TYR A 28 6.62 5.01 -7.78
CA TYR A 28 5.99 5.78 -8.84
C TYR A 28 5.64 4.89 -10.05
N LYS A 29 6.58 4.06 -10.51
CA LYS A 29 6.33 3.12 -11.62
C LYS A 29 5.28 2.06 -11.27
N ASP A 30 5.17 1.71 -9.99
CA ASP A 30 4.18 0.78 -9.44
C ASP A 30 2.92 1.48 -8.89
N ARG A 31 2.76 2.80 -9.13
CA ARG A 31 1.60 3.57 -8.66
C ARG A 31 0.27 2.97 -9.11
N PHE A 32 0.26 2.29 -10.26
CA PHE A 32 -0.90 1.58 -10.76
C PHE A 32 -1.41 0.53 -9.77
N LEU A 33 -0.52 -0.18 -9.08
CA LEU A 33 -0.91 -1.16 -8.06
C LEU A 33 -1.57 -0.47 -6.86
N TYR A 34 -1.01 0.66 -6.40
CA TYR A 34 -1.62 1.44 -5.30
C TYR A 34 -3.00 1.99 -5.68
N PHE A 35 -3.16 2.49 -6.91
CA PHE A 35 -4.46 2.92 -7.43
C PHE A 35 -5.45 1.76 -7.52
N MET A 36 -5.03 0.63 -8.11
CA MET A 36 -5.87 -0.55 -8.26
C MET A 36 -6.37 -1.02 -6.89
N TRP A 37 -5.49 -1.17 -5.90
CA TRP A 37 -5.85 -1.62 -4.56
C TRP A 37 -6.75 -0.62 -3.83
N GLY A 38 -6.45 0.68 -3.92
CA GLY A 38 -7.26 1.73 -3.29
C GLY A 38 -8.68 1.78 -3.84
N TYR A 39 -8.83 1.92 -5.16
CA TYR A 39 -10.16 2.03 -5.78
C TYR A 39 -10.97 0.73 -5.68
N MET A 40 -10.32 -0.44 -5.79
CA MET A 40 -11.00 -1.72 -5.64
C MET A 40 -11.55 -1.89 -4.22
N THR A 41 -10.75 -1.55 -3.20
CA THR A 41 -11.19 -1.63 -1.80
C THR A 41 -12.32 -0.64 -1.52
N LEU A 42 -12.22 0.58 -2.06
CA LEU A 42 -13.28 1.59 -1.94
C LEU A 42 -14.59 1.12 -2.58
N ALA A 43 -14.52 0.58 -3.80
CA ALA A 43 -15.68 0.04 -4.51
C ALA A 43 -16.29 -1.16 -3.77
N CYS A 44 -15.46 -2.08 -3.26
CA CYS A 44 -15.94 -3.24 -2.49
C CYS A 44 -16.63 -2.81 -1.20
N ALA A 45 -16.03 -1.88 -0.45
CA ALA A 45 -16.62 -1.37 0.79
C ALA A 45 -17.95 -0.63 0.52
N GLY A 46 -18.01 0.20 -0.53
CA GLY A 46 -19.24 0.88 -0.93
C GLY A 46 -20.34 -0.09 -1.38
N LEU A 47 -20.00 -1.06 -2.23
CA LEU A 47 -20.94 -2.09 -2.67
C LEU A 47 -21.43 -2.96 -1.50
N HIS A 48 -20.55 -3.38 -0.59
CA HIS A 48 -20.95 -4.13 0.59
C HIS A 48 -21.93 -3.30 1.44
N TYR A 49 -21.65 -2.01 1.64
CA TYR A 49 -22.54 -1.12 2.38
C TYR A 49 -23.93 -1.04 1.71
N ILE A 50 -23.97 -0.84 0.39
CA ILE A 50 -25.24 -0.76 -0.37
C ILE A 50 -25.99 -2.10 -0.31
N LEU A 51 -25.33 -3.23 -0.58
CA LEU A 51 -25.96 -4.54 -0.61
C LEU A 51 -26.46 -4.96 0.78
N GLY A 52 -25.68 -4.70 1.83
CA GLY A 52 -26.01 -5.11 3.19
C GLY A 52 -27.06 -4.22 3.86
N TYR A 53 -27.00 -2.90 3.68
CA TYR A 53 -27.82 -1.96 4.44
C TYR A 53 -28.96 -1.31 3.65
N ILE A 54 -28.79 -1.13 2.33
CA ILE A 54 -29.83 -0.52 1.47
C ILE A 54 -30.69 -1.62 0.83
N LEU A 55 -30.06 -2.59 0.16
CA LEU A 55 -30.75 -3.65 -0.57
C LEU A 55 -31.06 -4.89 0.30
N ARG A 56 -30.48 -4.96 1.51
CA ARG A 56 -30.65 -6.06 2.50
C ARG A 56 -30.49 -7.47 1.90
N VAL A 57 -29.52 -7.62 0.99
CA VAL A 57 -29.15 -8.92 0.43
C VAL A 57 -28.55 -9.79 1.54
N GLU A 58 -28.86 -11.09 1.57
CA GLU A 58 -28.42 -12.01 2.63
C GLU A 58 -26.88 -12.19 2.71
N HIS A 59 -26.17 -12.00 1.59
CA HIS A 59 -24.73 -12.28 1.48
C HIS A 59 -23.92 -11.12 0.88
N PRO A 60 -23.87 -9.94 1.52
CA PRO A 60 -23.18 -8.76 0.99
C PRO A 60 -21.64 -8.92 1.00
N TYR A 61 -21.11 -9.87 1.76
CA TYR A 61 -19.67 -10.17 1.81
C TYR A 61 -19.11 -10.77 0.52
N MET A 62 -19.95 -11.31 -0.38
CA MET A 62 -19.49 -11.90 -1.65
C MET A 62 -18.73 -10.91 -2.54
N VAL A 63 -18.99 -9.61 -2.39
CA VAL A 63 -18.29 -8.53 -3.10
C VAL A 63 -16.77 -8.59 -2.85
N TRP A 64 -16.35 -9.01 -1.66
CA TRP A 64 -14.93 -9.14 -1.32
C TRP A 64 -14.20 -10.23 -2.10
N GLY A 65 -14.92 -11.13 -2.79
CA GLY A 65 -14.33 -12.07 -3.74
C GLY A 65 -13.58 -11.37 -4.89
N ALA A 66 -13.97 -10.15 -5.25
CA ALA A 66 -13.26 -9.33 -6.24
C ALA A 66 -11.82 -9.00 -5.80
N MET A 67 -11.55 -8.91 -4.50
CA MET A 67 -10.20 -8.70 -3.98
C MET A 67 -9.30 -9.92 -4.19
N GLY A 68 -9.86 -11.13 -4.19
CA GLY A 68 -9.15 -12.35 -4.57
C GLY A 68 -8.68 -12.31 -6.03
N ILE A 69 -9.55 -11.86 -6.94
CA ILE A 69 -9.22 -11.66 -8.36
C ILE A 69 -8.14 -10.58 -8.51
N ALA A 70 -8.27 -9.46 -7.77
CA ALA A 70 -7.26 -8.40 -7.75
C ALA A 70 -5.88 -8.91 -7.30
N GLY A 71 -5.84 -9.81 -6.32
CA GLY A 71 -4.64 -10.50 -5.87
C GLY A 71 -4.00 -11.35 -6.98
N LEU A 72 -4.79 -12.09 -7.74
CA LEU A 72 -4.29 -12.86 -8.89
C LEU A 72 -3.68 -11.94 -9.96
N VAL A 73 -4.37 -10.85 -10.32
CA VAL A 73 -3.86 -9.85 -11.27
C VAL A 73 -2.55 -9.23 -10.77
N HIS A 74 -2.46 -8.91 -9.49
CA HIS A 74 -1.25 -8.39 -8.85
C HIS A 74 -0.08 -9.39 -9.01
N VAL A 75 -0.29 -10.67 -8.71
CA VAL A 75 0.75 -11.71 -8.84
C VAL A 75 1.20 -11.88 -10.30
N LEU A 76 0.27 -11.89 -11.26
CA LEU A 76 0.59 -11.97 -12.68
C LEU A 76 1.39 -10.75 -13.17
N TYR A 77 1.00 -9.55 -12.72
CA TYR A 77 1.71 -8.30 -13.02
C TYR A 77 3.16 -8.35 -12.51
N LEU A 78 3.38 -8.75 -11.25
CA LEU A 78 4.73 -8.90 -10.70
C LEU A 78 5.54 -9.98 -11.40
N ARG A 79 4.93 -11.12 -11.77
CA ARG A 79 5.61 -12.20 -12.50
C ARG A 79 6.13 -11.71 -13.85
N LYS A 80 5.30 -11.00 -14.62
CA LYS A 80 5.69 -10.44 -15.92
C LYS A 80 6.87 -9.46 -15.77
N ARG A 81 6.84 -8.65 -14.71
CA ARG A 81 7.87 -7.64 -14.42
C ARG A 81 9.16 -8.21 -13.85
N LYS A 82 9.12 -9.40 -13.22
CA LYS A 82 10.31 -10.10 -12.70
C LYS A 82 11.21 -10.64 -13.81
N ASN A 83 10.65 -10.91 -15.00
CA ASN A 83 11.42 -11.36 -16.17
C ASN A 83 12.19 -10.22 -16.85
N GLU A 84 11.87 -8.96 -16.55
CA GLU A 84 12.68 -7.79 -16.94
C GLU A 84 13.81 -7.64 -15.91
N ALA A 85 14.97 -8.23 -16.20
CA ALA A 85 16.12 -8.32 -15.31
C ALA A 85 16.43 -6.97 -14.60
N ARG A 86 16.11 -6.89 -13.30
CA ARG A 86 16.34 -5.69 -12.49
C ARG A 86 17.09 -6.03 -11.22
N VAL A 87 18.22 -5.36 -11.00
CA VAL A 87 18.96 -5.43 -9.74
C VAL A 87 18.09 -4.85 -8.63
N ARG A 88 17.68 -5.69 -7.68
CA ARG A 88 16.88 -5.27 -6.52
C ARG A 88 17.75 -4.43 -5.59
N THR A 89 17.30 -3.22 -5.27
CA THR A 89 17.98 -2.38 -4.27
C THR A 89 17.76 -2.95 -2.85
N TYR A 90 18.55 -2.49 -1.87
CA TYR A 90 18.30 -2.81 -0.47
C TYR A 90 16.89 -2.37 -0.03
N MET A 91 16.49 -1.17 -0.44
CA MET A 91 15.19 -0.60 -0.08
C MET A 91 14.04 -1.37 -0.75
N ASP A 92 14.21 -1.92 -1.95
CA ASP A 92 13.23 -2.84 -2.55
C ASP A 92 13.04 -4.12 -1.72
N ARG A 93 14.10 -4.63 -1.07
CA ARG A 93 13.99 -5.77 -0.14
C ARG A 93 13.27 -5.39 1.15
N VAL A 94 13.53 -4.21 1.70
CA VAL A 94 12.81 -3.70 2.88
C VAL A 94 11.31 -3.59 2.59
N MET A 95 10.96 -2.99 1.44
CA MET A 95 9.55 -2.89 1.02
C MET A 95 8.93 -4.26 0.79
N ALA A 96 9.61 -5.19 0.11
CA ALA A 96 9.13 -6.55 -0.07
C ALA A 96 8.92 -7.27 1.28
N GLY A 97 9.78 -7.02 2.27
CA GLY A 97 9.63 -7.54 3.63
C GLY A 97 8.41 -6.99 4.36
N ILE A 98 8.19 -5.67 4.31
CA ILE A 98 7.02 -5.01 4.92
C ILE A 98 5.72 -5.58 4.33
N TRP A 99 5.59 -5.59 3.00
CA TRP A 99 4.38 -6.05 2.31
C TRP A 99 4.22 -7.58 2.37
N GLY A 100 5.32 -8.33 2.40
CA GLY A 100 5.30 -9.77 2.60
C GLY A 100 4.85 -10.14 4.01
N GLY A 101 5.36 -9.45 5.04
CA GLY A 101 4.96 -9.62 6.43
C GLY A 101 3.49 -9.24 6.66
N LEU A 102 3.03 -8.16 6.02
CA LEU A 102 1.61 -7.80 5.98
C LEU A 102 0.76 -8.93 5.37
N SER A 103 1.17 -9.45 4.21
CA SER A 103 0.44 -10.53 3.53
C SER A 103 0.35 -11.80 4.38
N LEU A 104 1.44 -12.17 5.06
CA LEU A 104 1.46 -13.30 5.99
C LEU A 104 0.55 -13.04 7.20
N SER A 105 0.54 -11.81 7.72
CA SER A 105 -0.33 -11.42 8.83
C SER A 105 -1.81 -11.48 8.45
N ILE A 106 -2.17 -11.01 7.25
CA ILE A 106 -3.52 -11.13 6.70
C ILE A 106 -3.91 -12.61 6.58
N PHE A 107 -3.02 -13.45 6.05
CA PHE A 107 -3.28 -14.89 5.93
C PHE A 107 -3.49 -15.55 7.31
N ALA A 108 -2.68 -15.20 8.31
CA ALA A 108 -2.83 -15.69 9.67
C ALA A 108 -4.17 -15.28 10.30
N VAL A 109 -4.60 -14.02 10.12
CA VAL A 109 -5.89 -13.52 10.60
C VAL A 109 -7.05 -14.22 9.89
N LEU A 110 -6.95 -14.48 8.59
CA LEU A 110 -7.96 -15.22 7.84
C LEU A 110 -8.09 -16.66 8.33
N LEU A 111 -6.99 -17.34 8.67
CA LEU A 111 -7.02 -18.68 9.25
C LEU A 111 -7.64 -18.70 10.66
N GLY A 112 -7.39 -17.65 11.46
CA GLY A 112 -8.00 -17.47 12.79
C GLY A 112 -9.41 -16.87 12.77
N SER A 113 -9.99 -16.61 11.60
CA SER A 113 -11.32 -16.00 11.45
C SER A 113 -12.47 -16.77 12.11
N PRO A 114 -12.47 -18.12 12.24
CA PRO A 114 -13.56 -18.80 12.95
C PRO A 114 -13.61 -18.48 14.44
N GLN A 115 -12.47 -18.13 15.05
CA GLN A 115 -12.36 -17.79 16.46
C GLN A 115 -12.46 -16.28 16.72
N LEU A 116 -12.17 -15.47 15.71
CA LEU A 116 -12.25 -14.02 15.79
C LEU A 116 -13.64 -13.54 15.36
N ALA A 117 -14.30 -12.72 16.18
CA ALA A 117 -15.58 -12.13 15.78
C ALA A 117 -15.43 -11.39 14.45
N TRP A 118 -16.31 -11.65 13.49
CA TRP A 118 -16.31 -11.01 12.15
C TRP A 118 -16.34 -9.47 12.23
N THR A 119 -16.87 -8.92 13.33
CA THR A 119 -16.90 -7.48 13.63
C THR A 119 -15.52 -6.89 13.95
N ALA A 120 -14.53 -7.69 14.33
CA ALA A 120 -13.17 -7.22 14.58
C ALA A 120 -12.30 -7.21 13.32
N MET A 121 -12.73 -7.87 12.25
CA MET A 121 -11.91 -8.14 11.07
C MET A 121 -11.51 -6.86 10.31
N TYR A 122 -12.46 -5.94 10.04
CA TYR A 122 -12.12 -4.69 9.36
C TYR A 122 -11.23 -3.75 10.18
N PRO A 123 -11.50 -3.51 11.49
CA PRO A 123 -10.56 -2.78 12.36
C PRO A 123 -9.13 -3.33 12.32
N PHE A 124 -8.97 -4.66 12.42
CA PHE A 124 -7.66 -5.30 12.34
C PHE A 124 -6.98 -5.06 10.98
N MET A 125 -7.72 -5.19 9.88
CA MET A 125 -7.17 -4.92 8.55
C MET A 125 -6.72 -3.46 8.42
N MET A 126 -7.51 -2.49 8.88
CA MET A 126 -7.14 -1.06 8.85
C MET A 126 -5.84 -0.78 9.61
N ILE A 127 -5.64 -1.41 10.77
CA ILE A 127 -4.41 -1.25 11.55
C ILE A 127 -3.24 -1.91 10.84
N LEU A 128 -3.38 -3.15 10.38
CA LEU A 128 -2.31 -3.87 9.66
C LEU A 128 -1.85 -3.09 8.42
N TYR A 129 -2.79 -2.65 7.59
CA TYR A 129 -2.49 -1.82 6.43
C TYR A 129 -1.88 -0.48 6.84
N GLY A 130 -2.40 0.16 7.88
CA GLY A 130 -1.89 1.41 8.40
C GLY A 130 -0.44 1.31 8.87
N VAL A 131 -0.07 0.22 9.55
CA VAL A 131 1.31 -0.07 9.98
C VAL A 131 2.22 -0.28 8.77
N ALA A 132 1.79 -1.06 7.78
CA ALA A 132 2.58 -1.28 6.56
C ALA A 132 2.81 0.03 5.77
N CYS A 133 1.77 0.86 5.64
CA CYS A 133 1.87 2.19 5.03
C CYS A 133 2.76 3.13 5.85
N TYR A 134 2.62 3.16 7.17
CA TYR A 134 3.46 3.97 8.05
C TYR A 134 4.95 3.58 7.97
N ALA A 135 5.24 2.27 8.02
CA ALA A 135 6.58 1.73 7.88
C ALA A 135 7.18 2.08 6.51
N SER A 136 6.39 1.90 5.45
CA SER A 136 6.77 2.29 4.08
C SER A 136 7.07 3.79 3.99
N GLY A 137 6.19 4.64 4.52
CA GLY A 137 6.35 6.09 4.53
C GLY A 137 7.61 6.54 5.27
N THR A 138 7.91 5.90 6.40
CA THR A 138 9.11 6.14 7.20
C THR A 138 10.38 5.73 6.44
N ALA A 139 10.42 4.50 5.90
CA ALA A 139 11.58 3.97 5.19
C ALA A 139 11.95 4.81 3.96
N LEU A 140 10.95 5.40 3.30
CA LEU A 140 11.12 6.18 2.07
C LEU A 140 11.22 7.69 2.31
N GLY A 141 11.00 8.14 3.55
CA GLY A 141 10.86 9.57 3.87
C GLY A 141 9.68 10.25 3.17
N PHE A 142 8.65 9.50 2.79
CA PHE A 142 7.49 10.02 2.06
C PHE A 142 6.37 10.37 3.04
N ARG A 143 6.33 11.66 3.42
CA ARG A 143 5.41 12.19 4.45
C ARG A 143 3.93 11.88 4.17
N VAL A 144 3.51 11.88 2.90
CA VAL A 144 2.11 11.62 2.53
C VAL A 144 1.69 10.19 2.92
N LEU A 145 2.55 9.20 2.68
CA LEU A 145 2.28 7.81 3.03
C LEU A 145 2.38 7.57 4.55
N LEU A 146 3.26 8.30 5.24
CA LEU A 146 3.36 8.30 6.69
C LEU A 146 2.04 8.77 7.34
N PHE A 147 1.54 9.95 6.96
CA PHE A 147 0.29 10.49 7.50
C PHE A 147 -0.92 9.66 7.08
N GLY A 148 -0.92 9.11 5.86
CA GLY A 148 -1.96 8.18 5.41
C GLY A 148 -2.04 6.93 6.29
N GLY A 149 -0.90 6.27 6.54
CA GLY A 149 -0.83 5.10 7.41
C GLY A 149 -1.28 5.41 8.84
N LEU A 150 -0.86 6.55 9.40
CA LEU A 150 -1.31 6.99 10.72
C LEU A 150 -2.83 7.20 10.76
N GLY A 151 -3.40 7.84 9.73
CA GLY A 151 -4.84 8.02 9.59
C GLY A 151 -5.60 6.69 9.56
N SER A 152 -5.07 5.67 8.86
CA SER A 152 -5.68 4.33 8.83
C SER A 152 -5.63 3.62 10.17
N ILE A 153 -4.51 3.75 10.92
CA ILE A 153 -4.42 3.18 12.27
C ILE A 153 -5.46 3.84 13.18
N LEU A 154 -5.57 5.17 13.15
CA LEU A 154 -6.58 5.90 13.93
C LEU A 154 -8.01 5.46 13.57
N CYS A 155 -8.32 5.34 12.28
CA CYS A 155 -9.61 4.82 11.83
C CYS A 155 -9.88 3.39 12.33
N GLY A 156 -8.86 2.52 12.30
CA GLY A 156 -8.96 1.15 12.80
C GLY A 156 -9.20 1.07 14.31
N VAL A 157 -8.53 1.91 15.10
CA VAL A 157 -8.75 1.99 16.56
C VAL A 157 -10.17 2.47 16.86
N ILE A 158 -10.65 3.51 16.16
CA ILE A 158 -12.03 4.00 16.32
C ILE A 158 -13.04 2.93 15.90
N ALA A 159 -12.76 2.18 14.84
CA ALA A 159 -13.65 1.16 14.29
C ALA A 159 -13.94 0.00 15.28
N PHE A 160 -13.05 -0.30 16.22
CA PHE A 160 -13.31 -1.33 17.25
C PHE A 160 -14.51 -1.02 18.14
N TYR A 161 -14.77 0.27 18.37
CA TYR A 161 -15.87 0.73 19.24
C TYR A 161 -17.13 1.05 18.46
N GLN A 162 -17.14 0.78 17.14
CA GLN A 162 -18.23 1.15 16.26
C GLN A 162 -18.93 -0.09 15.69
N PRO A 163 -20.25 -0.02 15.44
CA PRO A 163 -20.97 -1.11 14.81
C PRO A 163 -20.53 -1.28 13.34
N PHE A 164 -20.71 -2.49 12.82
CA PHE A 164 -20.22 -2.93 11.50
C PHE A 164 -20.48 -1.93 10.36
N GLN A 165 -21.64 -1.28 10.33
CA GLN A 165 -21.99 -0.26 9.34
C GLN A 165 -20.98 0.90 9.29
N HIS A 166 -20.58 1.42 10.45
CA HIS A 166 -19.64 2.54 10.55
C HIS A 166 -18.20 2.07 10.29
N GLN A 167 -17.88 0.79 10.55
CA GLN A 167 -16.58 0.23 10.22
C GLN A 167 -16.31 0.24 8.72
N LEU A 168 -17.33 -0.04 7.89
CA LEU A 168 -17.19 0.04 6.43
C LEU A 168 -16.95 1.49 5.96
N LEU A 169 -17.62 2.46 6.58
CA LEU A 169 -17.41 3.88 6.29
C LEU A 169 -15.99 4.32 6.68
N LEU A 170 -15.53 3.91 7.86
CA LEU A 170 -14.16 4.17 8.34
C LEU A 170 -13.11 3.51 7.45
N LEU A 171 -13.40 2.31 6.92
CA LEU A 171 -12.52 1.65 5.95
C LEU A 171 -12.38 2.47 4.66
N MET A 172 -13.50 3.01 4.14
CA MET A 172 -13.47 3.87 2.96
C MET A 172 -12.62 5.14 3.20
N LEU A 173 -12.76 5.76 4.37
CA LEU A 173 -11.93 6.90 4.77
C LEU A 173 -10.45 6.51 4.90
N ALA A 174 -10.14 5.41 5.58
CA ALA A 174 -8.78 4.91 5.77
C ALA A 174 -8.06 4.66 4.43
N VAL A 175 -8.78 4.09 3.46
CA VAL A 175 -8.26 3.82 2.11
C VAL A 175 -8.03 5.11 1.32
N LEU A 176 -8.93 6.09 1.44
CA LEU A 176 -8.74 7.41 0.84
C LEU A 176 -7.43 8.04 1.34
N PHE A 177 -7.22 8.06 2.65
CA PHE A 177 -6.01 8.62 3.26
C PHE A 177 -4.74 7.83 2.94
N SER A 178 -4.81 6.49 2.90
CA SER A 178 -3.62 5.63 2.81
C SER A 178 -3.19 5.28 1.40
N TYR A 179 -4.11 5.23 0.45
CA TYR A 179 -3.83 4.79 -0.92
C TYR A 179 -4.05 5.91 -1.94
N ILE A 180 -5.20 6.58 -1.88
CA ILE A 180 -5.62 7.51 -2.92
C ILE A 180 -4.80 8.81 -2.84
N ILE A 181 -4.65 9.39 -1.65
CA ILE A 181 -3.85 10.62 -1.47
C ILE A 181 -2.37 10.38 -1.85
N PRO A 182 -1.68 9.32 -1.36
CA PRO A 182 -0.33 9.02 -1.80
C PRO A 182 -0.24 8.80 -3.30
N ALA A 183 -1.15 8.04 -3.91
CA ALA A 183 -1.11 7.75 -5.33
C ALA A 183 -1.28 9.00 -6.22
N HIS A 184 -2.09 9.97 -5.81
CA HIS A 184 -2.20 11.27 -6.51
C HIS A 184 -1.00 12.19 -6.25
N SER A 185 -0.43 12.16 -5.04
CA SER A 185 0.79 12.94 -4.72
C SER A 185 2.04 12.41 -5.43
N MET A 186 2.02 11.13 -5.81
CA MET A 186 2.98 10.51 -6.72
C MET A 186 2.66 10.85 -8.19
N ALA A 187 2.06 12.01 -8.48
CA ALA A 187 2.04 12.54 -9.83
C ALA A 187 3.49 12.75 -10.29
N PRO A 188 3.82 12.50 -11.57
CA PRO A 188 5.14 12.87 -12.08
C PRO A 188 5.35 14.34 -11.74
N ALA A 189 6.58 14.73 -11.42
CA ALA A 189 6.98 16.11 -11.55
C ALA A 189 6.67 16.50 -13.00
N ALA A 190 5.46 16.98 -13.26
CA ALA A 190 5.10 17.65 -14.48
C ALA A 190 6.06 18.82 -14.52
N ASN A 191 7.02 18.70 -15.43
CA ASN A 191 8.03 19.66 -15.82
C ASN A 191 7.57 21.10 -15.50
N LYS A 192 7.87 21.57 -14.29
CA LYS A 192 7.72 22.97 -13.92
C LYS A 192 9.03 23.64 -14.29
N GLY A 193 9.16 23.89 -15.59
CA GLY A 193 10.13 24.83 -16.14
C GLY A 193 11.53 24.29 -16.39
N GLY A 194 11.81 24.06 -17.68
CA GLY A 194 13.02 24.62 -18.30
C GLY A 194 14.21 23.68 -18.48
N LYS A 195 14.51 23.44 -19.77
CA LYS A 195 15.78 23.01 -20.37
C LYS A 195 16.07 21.50 -20.36
N THR A 196 15.75 20.89 -21.49
CA THR A 196 16.44 19.73 -22.05
C THR A 196 17.96 19.95 -21.92
N PRO A 197 18.73 19.07 -21.26
CA PRO A 197 20.15 19.03 -21.49
C PRO A 197 20.35 18.53 -22.93
N ALA A 198 20.88 19.42 -23.76
CA ALA A 198 21.40 19.03 -25.07
C ALA A 198 22.40 17.88 -24.84
N LEU A 199 22.11 16.74 -25.45
CA LEU A 199 23.12 15.73 -25.74
C LEU A 199 24.15 16.41 -26.66
N HIS A 200 25.22 16.91 -26.06
CA HIS A 200 26.46 17.17 -26.76
C HIS A 200 27.44 16.05 -26.40
N SER A 201 28.15 15.64 -27.47
CA SER A 201 29.20 14.63 -27.62
C SER A 201 28.78 13.18 -27.47
#